data_AF-A0A346A422-F1
#
_entry.id   AF-A0A346A422-F1
#
_cell.length_a   1.000
_cell.length_b   1.000
_cell.length_c   1.000
_cell.angle_alpha   90.00
_cell.angle_beta   90.00
_cell.angle_gamma   90.00
#
_symmetry.space_group_name_H-M   'P 1'
#
loop_
_entity.id
_entity.type
_entity.pdbx_description
1 polymer ?
#
loop_
_entity_poly.entity_id
_entity_poly.type
_entity_poly.pdbx_seq_one_letter_code
_entity_poly.pdbx_strand_id
1 'polypeptide(L)' 'MNLAHSAEQYEIEAAVNDEHFVINGEKFDAKTYCMGWEEGDMVIFVDGSAMGVCVAATLYNVTRRETCEVWCE' A
#
# COMPACT_ATOMS: atom_id res chain seq x y z
N MET A 1 1.04 -29.49 -2.94
CA MET A 1 0.50 -28.59 -1.90
C MET A 1 0.12 -27.30 -2.60
N ASN A 2 -1.18 -27.05 -2.77
CA ASN A 2 -1.66 -25.85 -3.45
C ASN A 2 -1.64 -24.70 -2.44
N LEU A 3 -0.48 -24.05 -2.31
CA LEU A 3 -0.29 -22.89 -1.43
C LEU A 3 -0.85 -21.66 -2.14
N ALA A 4 -2.18 -21.50 -2.11
CA ALA A 4 -2.73 -20.16 -2.20
C ALA A 4 -2.38 -19.48 -0.86
N HIS A 5 -1.16 -18.94 -0.77
CA HIS A 5 -0.80 -18.02 0.29
C HIS A 5 -1.77 -16.85 0.15
N SER A 6 -2.74 -16.74 1.07
CA SER A 6 -3.63 -15.58 1.09
C SER A 6 -2.74 -14.37 1.23
N ALA A 7 -2.65 -13.55 0.18
CA ALA A 7 -1.88 -12.32 0.25
C ALA A 7 -2.41 -11.51 1.44
N GLU A 8 -1.51 -11.16 2.35
CA GLU A 8 -1.85 -10.37 3.52
C GLU A 8 -2.33 -9.00 3.05
N GLN A 9 -3.46 -8.55 3.60
CA GLN A 9 -4.07 -7.28 3.26
C GLN A 9 -3.93 -6.34 4.44
N TYR A 10 -3.61 -5.09 4.14
CA TYR A 10 -3.47 -4.03 5.12
C TYR A 10 -4.45 -2.91 4.79
N GLU A 11 -4.99 -2.28 5.83
CA GLU A 11 -5.82 -1.09 5.67
C GLU A 11 -4.93 0.13 5.46
N ILE A 12 -5.35 1.05 4.59
CA ILE A 12 -4.82 2.42 4.59
C ILE A 12 -5.42 3.12 5.82
N GLU A 13 -4.61 3.25 6.88
CA GLU A 13 -5.01 3.84 8.17
C GLU A 13 -5.17 5.36 8.10
N ALA A 14 -4.45 6.00 7.17
CA ALA A 14 -4.61 7.41 6.84
C ALA A 14 -4.17 7.67 5.39
N ALA A 15 -4.87 8.57 4.71
CA ALA A 15 -4.52 9.03 3.37
C ALA A 15 -4.61 10.57 3.30
N VAL A 16 -3.62 11.22 2.70
CA VAL A 16 -3.61 12.68 2.52
C VAL A 16 -3.22 13.03 1.09
N ASN A 17 -4.11 13.74 0.39
CA ASN A 17 -3.90 14.33 -0.93
C ASN A 17 -3.39 13.34 -2.01
N ASP A 18 -3.79 12.07 -1.95
CA ASP A 18 -3.32 11.01 -2.88
C ASP A 18 -1.79 10.76 -2.85
N GLU A 19 -1.07 11.37 -1.91
CA GLU A 19 0.40 11.37 -1.83
C GLU A 19 0.91 10.63 -0.59
N HIS A 20 0.30 10.81 0.57
CA HIS A 20 0.83 10.30 1.83
C HIS A 20 -0.10 9.27 2.45
N PHE A 21 0.46 8.12 2.82
CA PHE A 21 -0.29 7.00 3.38
C PHE A 21 0.34 6.50 4.68
N VAL A 22 -0.51 6.09 5.61
CA VAL A 22 -0.09 5.27 6.76
C VAL A 22 -0.69 3.89 6.59
N ILE A 23 0.13 2.86 6.58
CA ILE A 23 -0.27 1.46 6.40
C ILE A 23 0.52 0.63 7.41
N ASN A 24 -0.17 -0.16 8.24
CA ASN A 24 0.46 -0.95 9.30
C ASN A 24 1.34 -0.10 10.25
N GLY A 25 0.89 1.11 10.56
CA GLY A 25 1.61 2.10 11.37
C GLY A 25 2.83 2.77 10.70
N GLU A 26 3.20 2.36 9.48
CA GLU A 26 4.37 2.86 8.75
C GLU A 26 3.97 3.85 7.65
N LYS A 27 4.88 4.75 7.28
CA LYS A 27 4.61 5.81 6.29
C LYS A 27 5.06 5.40 4.90
N PHE A 28 4.21 5.72 3.93
CA PHE A 28 4.48 5.49 2.52
C PHE A 28 4.08 6.71 1.70
N ASP A 29 4.98 7.19 0.86
CA ASP A 29 4.76 8.37 0.01
C ASP A 29 4.68 7.94 -1.45
N ALA A 30 3.60 8.32 -2.14
CA ALA A 30 3.43 8.06 -3.57
C ALA A 30 4.63 8.60 -4.35
N LYS A 31 5.17 7.80 -5.27
CA LYS A 31 6.21 8.30 -6.19
C LYS A 31 5.68 9.34 -7.16
N THR A 32 4.38 9.31 -7.42
CA THR A 32 3.65 10.30 -8.22
C THR A 32 2.35 10.67 -7.52
N TYR A 33 1.26 9.95 -7.77
CA TYR A 33 -0.05 10.13 -7.12
C TYR A 33 -0.84 8.83 -7.16
N CYS A 34 -1.35 8.35 -6.03
CA CYS A 34 -2.28 7.23 -5.97
C CYS A 34 -3.72 7.75 -5.95
N MET A 35 -4.17 8.30 -7.09
CA MET A 35 -5.41 9.09 -7.20
C MET A 35 -6.66 8.38 -6.66
N GLY A 36 -7.29 8.97 -5.65
CA GLY A 36 -8.52 8.49 -5.03
C GLY A 36 -8.34 7.23 -4.18
N TRP A 37 -7.11 6.96 -3.71
CA TRP A 37 -6.85 5.99 -2.65
C TRP A 37 -7.14 6.66 -1.31
N GLU A 38 -8.06 6.09 -0.56
CA GLU A 38 -8.64 6.73 0.63
C GLU A 38 -8.37 5.90 1.90
N GLU A 39 -8.54 6.54 3.06
CA GLU A 39 -8.56 5.84 4.35
C GLU A 39 -9.64 4.72 4.34
N GLY A 40 -9.27 3.54 4.84
CA GLY A 40 -10.13 2.35 4.86
C GLY A 40 -10.03 1.45 3.62
N ASP A 41 -9.34 1.87 2.55
CA ASP A 41 -9.06 0.97 1.43
C ASP A 41 -8.10 -0.16 1.85
N MET A 42 -8.33 -1.35 1.30
CA MET A 42 -7.45 -2.51 1.53
C MET A 42 -6.38 -2.58 0.44
N VAL A 43 -5.12 -2.70 0.85
CA VAL A 43 -3.96 -2.85 -0.03
C VAL A 43 -3.22 -4.15 0.21
N ILE A 44 -2.59 -4.64 -0.85
CA ILE A 44 -1.65 -5.77 -0.81
C ILE A 44 -0.29 -5.25 -1.26
N PHE A 45 0.76 -5.60 -0.52
CA PHE A 45 2.14 -5.39 -0.96
C PHE A 45 2.49 -6.45 -2.01
N VAL A 46 2.56 -6.06 -3.27
CA VAL A 46 3.00 -6.96 -4.35
C VAL A 46 4.53 -6.96 -4.51
N ASP A 47 5.17 -5.90 -4.03
CA ASP A 47 6.61 -5.79 -3.82
C ASP A 47 6.89 -4.88 -2.62
N GLY A 48 8.02 -5.10 -1.93
CA GLY A 48 8.36 -4.42 -0.68
C GLY A 48 7.75 -5.08 0.56
N SER A 49 7.52 -4.29 1.62
CA SER A 49 7.06 -4.79 2.92
C SER A 49 6.21 -3.75 3.65
N ALA A 50 5.17 -4.21 4.36
CA ALA A 50 4.35 -3.40 5.26
C ALA A 50 5.07 -2.98 6.55
N MET A 51 6.30 -3.43 6.76
CA MET A 51 7.11 -3.09 7.95
C MET A 51 7.93 -1.81 7.77
N GLY A 52 7.78 -1.08 6.66
CA GLY A 52 8.52 0.17 6.39
C GLY A 52 10.01 0.00 6.08
N VAL A 53 10.60 -1.19 6.32
CA VAL A 53 12.03 -1.47 6.08
C VAL A 53 12.31 -1.76 4.59
N CYS A 54 12.10 -0.76 3.73
CA CYS A 54 12.31 -0.82 2.28
C CYS A 54 12.78 0.53 1.72
N VAL A 55 13.17 0.56 0.44
CA VAL A 55 13.40 1.83 -0.29
C VAL A 55 12.11 2.24 -1.00
N ALA A 56 11.44 1.28 -1.63
CA ALA A 56 10.19 1.48 -2.32
C ALA A 56 9.33 0.23 -2.15
N ALA A 57 8.03 0.39 -2.35
CA ALA A 57 7.07 -0.70 -2.42
C ALA A 57 6.11 -0.51 -3.59
N THR A 58 5.50 -1.61 -4.04
CA THR A 58 4.38 -1.58 -4.97
C THR A 58 3.15 -2.11 -4.23
N LEU A 59 2.13 -1.26 -4.17
CA LEU A 59 0.86 -1.57 -3.53
C LEU A 59 -0.17 -1.90 -4.60
N TYR A 60 -1.06 -2.84 -4.31
CA TYR A 60 -2.27 -3.09 -5.08
C TYR A 60 -3.49 -2.80 -4.21
N ASN A 61 -4.28 -1.79 -4.58
CA ASN A 61 -5.53 -1.46 -3.91
C ASN A 61 -6.64 -2.39 -4.40
N VAL A 62 -7.21 -3.17 -3.48
CA VAL A 62 -8.20 -4.22 -3.75
C VAL A 62 -9.55 -3.62 -4.15
N THR A 63 -9.96 -2.52 -3.53
CA THR A 63 -11.21 -1.80 -3.82
C THR A 63 -11.19 -1.28 -5.26
N ARG A 64 -10.08 -0.64 -5.63
CA ARG A 64 -9.93 0.09 -6.90
C ARG A 64 -9.37 -0.76 -8.03
N ARG A 65 -8.76 -1.90 -7.69
CA ARG A 65 -8.10 -2.84 -8.62
C ARG A 65 -6.98 -2.21 -9.43
N GLU A 66 -6.18 -1.40 -8.77
CA GLU A 66 -5.06 -0.69 -9.38
C GLU A 66 -3.81 -0.77 -8.51
N THR A 67 -2.65 -0.55 -9.12
CA THR A 67 -1.37 -0.53 -8.42
C THR A 67 -0.83 0.89 -8.30
N CYS A 68 -0.12 1.16 -7.21
CA CYS A 68 0.63 2.39 -7.02
C CYS A 68 2.03 2.10 -6.48
N GLU A 69 3.04 2.85 -6.95
CA GLU A 69 4.38 2.78 -6.40
C GLU A 69 4.58 3.86 -5.34
N VAL A 70 5.21 3.48 -4.24
CA VAL A 70 5.48 4.35 -3.10
C VAL A 70 6.96 4.26 -2.66
N TRP A 71 7.44 5.30 -2.01
CA TRP A 71 8.65 5.31 -1.17
C TRP A 71 8.29 4.81 0.23
N CYS A 72 9.22 4.14 0.89
CA CYS A 72 9.10 3.81 2.32
C CYS A 72 9.90 4.84 3.12
N GLU A 73 9.33 5.38 4.19
CA GLU A 73 9.95 6.41 5.05
C GLU A 73 10.34 5.89 6.44
#